data_AF-A0A3A0B8R0-F1
#
_entry.id   AF-A0A3A0B8R0-F1
#
_cell.length_a   1.000
_cell.length_b   1.000
_cell.length_c   1.000
_cell.angle_alpha   90.00
_cell.angle_beta   90.00
_cell.angle_gamma   90.00
#
_symmetry.space_group_name_H-M   'P 1'
#
loop_
_entity.id
_entity.type
_entity.pdbx_description
1 polymer ?
#
loop_
_entity_poly.entity_id
_entity_poly.type
_entity_poly.pdbx_seq_one_letter_code
_entity_poly.pdbx_strand_id
1 'polypeptide(L)'
;MVAKSALRRKKSLVTTSCFHSQQCGEKYLKSLLIYKGLEFPKTHDLIILDRLCNQAGILTGFSKEDLGRLSAYAVHTRYPGAQPAPEDGEEALEISGMIRKFSRSFFGL
;
A
#
# COMPACT_ATOMS: atom_id res chain seq x y z
N MET A 1 -17.09 -25.32 -16.82
CA MET A 1 -16.06 -24.74 -17.73
C MET A 1 -14.83 -24.37 -16.93
N VAL A 2 -13.72 -25.10 -17.13
CA VAL A 2 -12.45 -24.91 -16.40
C VAL A 2 -11.86 -23.51 -16.60
N ALA A 3 -11.97 -22.94 -17.80
CA ALA A 3 -11.47 -21.59 -18.13
C ALA A 3 -12.08 -20.47 -17.27
N LYS A 4 -13.40 -20.52 -16.97
CA LYS A 4 -14.06 -19.54 -16.11
C LYS A 4 -13.56 -19.60 -14.67
N SER A 5 -13.26 -20.81 -14.18
CA SER A 5 -12.71 -21.03 -12.83
C SER A 5 -11.28 -20.48 -12.70
N ALA A 6 -10.43 -20.75 -13.71
CA ALA A 6 -9.05 -20.24 -13.75
C ALA A 6 -8.99 -18.70 -13.76
N LEU A 7 -9.83 -18.04 -14.58
CA LEU A 7 -9.92 -16.58 -14.63
C LEU A 7 -10.39 -15.99 -13.30
N ARG A 8 -11.39 -16.59 -12.66
CA ARG A 8 -11.89 -16.15 -11.34
C ARG A 8 -10.81 -16.29 -10.25
N ARG A 9 -10.03 -17.37 -10.28
CA ARG A 9 -8.91 -17.58 -9.36
C ARG A 9 -7.80 -16.56 -9.56
N LYS A 10 -7.38 -16.29 -10.80
CA LYS A 10 -6.36 -15.26 -11.11
C LYS A 10 -6.80 -13.87 -10.60
N LYS A 11 -8.06 -13.48 -10.84
CA LYS A 11 -8.63 -12.21 -10.37
C LYS A 11 -8.63 -12.07 -8.84
N SER A 12 -8.98 -13.15 -8.14
CA SER A 12 -8.95 -13.18 -6.67
C SER A 12 -7.52 -12.96 -6.15
N LEU A 13 -6.52 -13.56 -6.79
CA LEU A 13 -5.13 -13.43 -6.38
C LEU A 13 -4.59 -12.00 -6.57
N VAL A 14 -4.93 -11.35 -7.68
CA VAL A 14 -4.55 -9.95 -7.93
C VAL A 14 -5.14 -9.04 -6.86
N THR A 15 -6.44 -9.17 -6.58
CA THR A 15 -7.11 -8.37 -5.54
C THR A 15 -6.46 -8.55 -4.17
N THR A 16 -6.16 -9.80 -3.80
CA THR A 16 -5.45 -10.13 -2.57
C THR A 16 -4.03 -9.55 -2.53
N SER A 17 -3.30 -9.57 -3.65
CA SER A 17 -1.98 -8.97 -3.77
C SER A 17 -2.03 -7.46 -3.53
N CYS A 18 -2.90 -6.73 -4.23
CA CYS A 18 -3.07 -5.29 -4.08
C CYS A 18 -3.41 -4.91 -2.61
N PHE A 19 -4.33 -5.66 -1.98
CA PHE A 19 -4.70 -5.45 -0.58
C PHE A 19 -3.52 -5.65 0.38
N HIS A 20 -2.75 -6.73 0.22
CA HIS A 20 -1.60 -6.98 1.08
C HIS A 20 -0.46 -5.99 0.85
N SER A 21 -0.24 -5.56 -0.39
CA SER A 21 0.69 -4.48 -0.72
C SER A 21 0.32 -3.18 -0.03
N GLN A 22 -0.97 -2.80 -0.05
CA GLN A 22 -1.45 -1.62 0.68
C GLN A 22 -1.21 -1.75 2.18
N GLN A 23 -1.59 -2.89 2.77
CA GLN A 23 -1.41 -3.13 4.20
C GLN A 23 0.07 -3.14 4.61
N CYS A 24 0.96 -3.59 3.72
CA CYS A 24 2.40 -3.54 3.91
C CYS A 24 2.89 -2.08 4.00
N GLY A 25 2.55 -1.26 2.99
CA GLY A 25 2.91 0.17 2.96
C GLY A 25 2.37 0.93 4.18
N GLU A 26 1.10 0.71 4.53
CA GLU A 26 0.46 1.33 5.69
C GLU A 26 1.19 1.03 7.00
N LYS A 27 1.51 -0.25 7.24
CA LYS A 27 2.18 -0.68 8.48
C LYS A 27 3.58 -0.09 8.60
N TYR A 28 4.32 0.04 7.50
CA TYR A 28 5.64 0.65 7.50
C TYR A 28 5.59 2.17 7.77
N LEU A 29 4.67 2.90 7.13
CA LEU A 29 4.51 4.33 7.43
C LEU A 29 4.08 4.55 8.88
N LYS A 30 3.16 3.72 9.40
CA LYS A 30 2.75 3.78 10.81
C LYS A 30 3.89 3.43 11.76
N SER A 31 4.76 2.47 11.42
CA SER A 31 5.90 2.14 12.28
C SER A 31 6.93 3.27 12.33
N LEU A 32 7.13 4.00 11.23
CA LEU A 32 7.97 5.22 11.21
C LEU A 32 7.43 6.29 12.16
N LEU A 33 6.11 6.52 12.18
CA LEU A 33 5.47 7.46 13.11
C LEU A 33 5.58 7.01 14.57
N ILE A 34 5.35 5.72 14.85
CA ILE A 34 5.51 5.14 16.19
C ILE A 34 6.95 5.29 16.67
N TYR A 35 7.93 5.05 15.80
CA TYR A 35 9.34 5.22 16.14
C TYR A 35 9.68 6.67 16.54
N LYS A 36 8.99 7.66 15.98
CA LYS A 36 9.09 9.07 16.39
C LYS A 36 8.22 9.44 17.60
N GLY A 37 7.50 8.48 18.18
CA GLY A 37 6.58 8.72 19.29
C GLY A 37 5.34 9.52 18.91
N LEU A 38 4.93 9.48 17.63
CA LEU A 38 3.79 10.24 17.13
C LEU A 38 2.53 9.38 17.03
N GLU A 39 1.42 9.93 17.49
CA GLU A 39 0.09 9.40 17.21
C GLU A 39 -0.36 9.77 15.79
N PHE A 40 -1.21 8.93 15.20
CA PHE A 40 -1.76 9.13 13.87
C PHE A 40 -3.26 8.78 13.85
N PRO A 41 -4.04 9.41 12.96
CA PRO A 41 -5.47 9.14 12.87
C PRO A 41 -5.74 7.71 12.37
N LYS A 42 -6.93 7.18 12.68
CA LYS A 42 -7.42 5.92 12.10
C LYS A 42 -7.73 6.13 10.61
N THR A 43 -6.70 5.98 9.77
CA THR A 43 -6.78 6.13 8.32
C THR A 43 -6.04 4.99 7.59
N HIS A 44 -6.49 4.72 6.37
CA HIS A 44 -5.83 3.87 5.37
C HIS A 44 -5.18 4.68 4.24
N ASP A 45 -5.31 6.02 4.30
CA ASP A 45 -4.74 6.94 3.32
C ASP A 45 -3.24 7.12 3.60
N LEU A 46 -2.42 6.60 2.68
CA LEU A 46 -0.98 6.66 2.78
C LEU A 46 -0.41 8.06 2.53
N ILE A 47 -1.12 8.92 1.79
CA ILE A 47 -0.71 10.33 1.59
C ILE A 47 -0.76 11.08 2.92
N ILE A 48 -1.79 10.81 3.72
CA ILE A 48 -1.91 11.40 5.07
C ILE A 48 -0.77 10.91 5.97
N LEU A 49 -0.50 9.60 5.99
CA LEU A 49 0.57 9.03 6.80
C LEU A 49 1.95 9.55 6.39
N ASP A 50 2.22 9.61 5.08
CA ASP A 50 3.45 10.15 4.52
C ASP A 50 3.65 11.63 4.86
N ARG A 51 2.59 12.43 4.80
CA ARG A 51 2.64 13.83 5.22
C ARG A 51 3.03 13.96 6.69
N LEU A 52 2.48 13.11 7.57
CA LEU A 52 2.85 13.09 8.99
C LEU A 52 4.32 12.68 9.17
N CYS A 53 4.81 11.70 8.42
CA CYS A 53 6.23 11.32 8.43
C CYS A 53 7.13 12.50 8.06
N ASN A 54 6.80 13.21 6.98
CA ASN A 54 7.55 14.38 6.53
C ASN A 54 7.51 15.52 7.56
N GLN A 55 6.36 15.77 8.20
CA GLN A 55 6.25 16.74 9.30
C GLN A 55 7.09 16.35 10.53
N ALA A 56 7.30 15.05 10.74
CA ALA A 56 8.18 14.51 11.78
C ALA A 56 9.68 14.51 11.40
N GLY A 57 10.04 15.09 10.26
CA GLY A 57 11.40 15.10 9.73
C GLY A 57 11.86 13.79 9.09
N ILE A 58 10.95 12.85 8.81
CA ILE A 58 11.24 11.65 8.02
C ILE A 58 10.95 11.97 6.56
N LEU A 59 11.98 12.40 5.84
CA LEU A 59 11.88 12.76 4.42
C LEU A 59 11.83 11.51 3.55
N THR A 60 10.62 11.05 3.24
CA THR A 60 10.38 9.79 2.52
C THR A 60 10.64 9.89 1.02
N GLY A 61 10.29 11.03 0.41
CA GLY A 61 10.41 11.26 -1.03
C GLY A 61 9.44 10.45 -1.90
N PHE A 62 8.40 9.86 -1.32
CA PHE A 62 7.42 9.07 -2.09
C PHE A 62 6.52 9.97 -2.95
N SER A 63 6.13 9.47 -4.12
CA SER A 63 5.15 10.14 -4.98
C SER A 63 3.76 10.09 -4.36
N LYS A 64 3.05 11.23 -4.34
CA LYS A 64 1.63 11.26 -3.92
C LYS A 64 0.74 10.40 -4.82
N GLU A 65 1.10 10.28 -6.09
CA GLU A 65 0.37 9.46 -7.06
C GLU A 65 0.46 7.98 -6.69
N ASP A 66 1.67 7.50 -6.42
CA ASP A 66 1.92 6.11 -5.99
C ASP A 66 1.20 5.80 -4.68
N LEU A 67 1.31 6.69 -3.69
CA LEU A 67 0.64 6.54 -2.40
C LEU A 67 -0.89 6.55 -2.56
N GLY A 68 -1.42 7.38 -3.46
CA GLY A 68 -2.83 7.45 -3.78
C GLY A 68 -3.34 6.15 -4.41
N ARG A 69 -2.62 5.62 -5.41
CA ARG A 69 -2.93 4.33 -6.03
C ARG A 69 -2.94 3.21 -5.00
N LEU A 70 -1.88 3.13 -4.20
CA LEU A 70 -1.78 2.09 -3.17
C LEU A 70 -2.90 2.22 -2.13
N SER A 71 -3.28 3.44 -1.75
CA SER A 71 -4.41 3.69 -0.82
C SER A 71 -5.76 3.23 -1.39
N ALA A 72 -5.98 3.36 -2.70
CA ALA A 72 -7.22 2.91 -3.32
C ALA A 72 -7.43 1.40 -3.13
N TYR A 73 -6.35 0.61 -3.14
CA TYR A 73 -6.39 -0.84 -2.94
C TYR A 73 -6.86 -1.28 -1.54
N ALA A 74 -6.93 -0.38 -0.55
CA ALA A 74 -7.55 -0.66 0.75
C ALA A 74 -9.07 -0.91 0.64
N VAL A 75 -9.73 -0.30 -0.35
CA VAL A 75 -11.21 -0.23 -0.46
C VAL A 75 -11.75 -1.07 -1.63
N HIS A 76 -10.88 -1.53 -2.54
CA HIS A 76 -11.25 -2.30 -3.75
C HIS A 76 -11.93 -3.66 -3.48
N THR A 77 -12.11 -4.05 -2.21
CA THR A 77 -12.90 -5.22 -1.81
C THR A 77 -14.42 -5.02 -1.90
N ARG A 78 -14.94 -3.81 -2.14
CA ARG A 78 -16.37 -3.51 -1.90
C ARG A 78 -17.26 -3.20 -3.10
N TYR A 79 -16.74 -2.97 -4.31
CA TYR A 79 -17.59 -2.67 -5.48
C TYR A 79 -17.44 -3.69 -6.62
N PRO A 80 -18.51 -4.43 -6.97
CA PRO A 80 -18.51 -5.30 -8.14
C PRO A 80 -18.42 -4.44 -9.42
N GLY A 81 -17.22 -4.26 -9.96
CA GLY A 81 -16.97 -3.51 -11.19
C GLY A 81 -15.56 -2.89 -11.28
N ALA A 82 -14.92 -2.60 -10.14
CA ALA A 82 -13.57 -2.01 -10.07
C ALA A 82 -12.55 -3.05 -9.61
N GLN A 83 -12.45 -4.16 -10.34
CA GLN A 83 -11.47 -5.20 -10.03
C GLN A 83 -10.10 -4.84 -10.61
N PRO A 84 -9.03 -4.98 -9.83
CA PRO A 84 -7.69 -4.71 -10.31
C PRO A 84 -7.28 -5.69 -11.43
N ALA A 85 -6.60 -5.15 -12.43
CA ALA A 85 -5.93 -5.87 -13.48
C ALA A 85 -4.58 -6.43 -12.98
N PRO A 86 -3.99 -7.44 -13.62
CA PRO A 86 -2.68 -7.98 -13.21
C PRO A 86 -1.59 -6.91 -13.02
N GLU A 87 -1.59 -5.89 -13.86
CA GLU A 87 -0.66 -4.77 -13.87
C GLU A 87 -0.78 -3.92 -12.58
N ASP A 88 -2.01 -3.75 -12.07
CA ASP A 88 -2.26 -3.09 -10.78
C ASP A 88 -1.63 -3.86 -9.61
N GLY A 89 -1.55 -5.19 -9.72
CA GLY A 89 -0.91 -6.04 -8.73
C GLY A 89 0.61 -5.90 -8.71
N GLU A 90 1.22 -5.76 -9.89
CA GLU A 90 2.65 -5.52 -10.05
C GLU A 90 3.02 -4.12 -9.54
N GLU A 91 2.28 -3.08 -9.95
CA GLU A 91 2.48 -1.71 -9.49
C GLU A 91 2.33 -1.60 -7.96
N ALA A 92 1.30 -2.23 -7.37
CA ALA A 92 1.11 -2.22 -5.92
C ALA A 92 2.29 -2.87 -5.19
N LEU A 93 2.83 -3.98 -5.72
CA LEU A 93 4.01 -4.65 -5.17
C LEU A 93 5.24 -3.75 -5.24
N GLU A 94 5.48 -3.09 -6.36
CA GLU A 94 6.61 -2.17 -6.54
C GLU A 94 6.55 -1.01 -5.53
N ILE A 95 5.41 -0.33 -5.44
CA ILE A 95 5.22 0.80 -4.52
C ILE A 95 5.41 0.35 -3.07
N SER A 96 4.78 -0.76 -2.67
CA SER A 96 4.95 -1.29 -1.31
C SER A 96 6.40 -1.72 -1.03
N GLY A 97 7.11 -2.23 -2.04
CA GLY A 97 8.52 -2.58 -1.99
C GLY A 97 9.42 -1.37 -1.76
N MET A 98 9.15 -0.25 -2.43
CA MET A 98 9.85 1.02 -2.21
C MET A 98 9.68 1.53 -0.77
N ILE A 99 8.43 1.55 -0.27
CA ILE A 99 8.12 1.96 1.11
C ILE A 99 8.84 1.08 2.12
N ARG A 100 8.78 -0.24 1.91
CA ARG A 100 9.47 -1.23 2.76
C ARG A 100 10.98 -1.00 2.76
N LYS A 101 11.59 -0.84 1.59
CA LYS A 101 13.04 -0.64 1.45
C LYS A 101 13.50 0.62 2.19
N PHE A 102 12.81 1.74 1.97
CA PHE A 102 13.07 2.99 2.68
C PHE A 102 12.97 2.80 4.19
N SER A 103 11.85 2.23 4.67
CA SER A 103 11.58 2.09 6.10
C SER A 103 12.61 1.18 6.78
N ARG A 104 13.02 0.09 6.12
CA ARG A 104 14.08 -0.78 6.64
C ARG A 104 15.43 -0.07 6.71
N SER A 105 15.80 0.65 5.66
CA SER A 105 17.02 1.46 5.66
C SER A 105 17.00 2.51 6.77
N PHE A 106 15.84 3.13 7.03
CA PHE A 106 15.66 4.08 8.13
C PHE A 106 15.89 3.43 9.51
N PHE A 107 15.48 2.17 9.68
CA PHE A 107 15.70 1.40 10.91
C PHE A 107 17.07 0.70 10.97
N GLY A 108 17.93 0.81 9.94
CA GLY A 108 19.22 0.12 9.86
C GLY A 108 19.13 -1.40 9.63
N LEU A 109 18.08 -1.87 8.95
CA LEU A 109 17.79 -3.29 8.66
C LEU A 109 18.00 -3.71 7.21
#